data_AF-X7ZI72-F1
#
_entry.id   AF-X7ZI72-F1
#
_cell.length_a   1.000
_cell.length_b   1.000
_cell.length_c   1.000
_cell.angle_alpha   90.00
_cell.angle_beta   90.00
_cell.angle_gamma   90.00
#
_symmetry.space_group_name_H-M   'P 1'
#
loop_
_entity.id
_entity.type
_entity.pdbx_description
1 polymer ?
#
loop_
_entity_poly.entity_id
_entity_poly.type
_entity_poly.pdbx_seq_one_letter_code
_entity_poly.pdbx_strand_id
1 'polypeptide(L)' 'MFKRLKASRLDNSTEAEMRRLAQVRLLIIDDFALQPMDATATADFYELVVAATSEAPPC' A
#
# COMPACT_ATOMS: atom_id res chain seq x y z
N MET A 1 2.68 1.20 8.32
CA MET A 1 1.82 0.95 7.15
C MET A 1 1.47 -0.54 7.00
N PHE A 2 2.42 -1.45 6.79
CA PHE A 2 2.14 -2.90 6.58
C PHE A 2 1.37 -3.59 7.71
N LYS A 3 1.58 -3.18 8.97
CA LYS A 3 0.79 -3.70 10.12
C LYS A 3 -0.70 -3.36 10.00
N ARG A 4 -1.04 -2.18 9.47
CA ARG A 4 -2.43 -1.79 9.20
C ARG A 4 -3.02 -2.58 8.03
N LEU A 5 -2.25 -2.77 6.95
CA LEU A 5 -2.67 -3.63 5.83
C LEU A 5 -2.86 -5.11 6.23
N LYS A 6 -2.10 -5.61 7.22
CA LYS A 6 -2.33 -6.94 7.80
C LYS A 6 -3.60 -6.99 8.64
N ALA A 7 -3.85 -5.97 9.46
CA ALA A 7 -5.08 -5.89 10.25
C ALA A 7 -6.32 -5.73 9.36
N SER A 8 -6.23 -4.93 8.30
CA SER A 8 -7.31 -4.69 7.36
C SER A 8 -7.71 -5.92 6.54
N ARG A 9 -6.90 -6.99 6.57
CA ARG A 9 -7.27 -8.28 5.96
C ARG A 9 -8.23 -9.06 6.83
N LEU A 10 -8.12 -8.92 8.15
CA LEU A 10 -8.99 -9.60 9.10
C LEU A 10 -10.39 -8.98 9.12
N ASP A 11 -10.52 -7.70 8.75
CA ASP A 11 -11.80 -6.97 8.66
C ASP A 11 -12.27 -6.73 7.21
N ASN A 12 -11.59 -7.34 6.22
CA ASN A 12 -11.88 -7.24 4.79
C ASN A 12 -11.86 -5.80 4.22
N SER A 13 -11.20 -4.85 4.89
CA SER A 13 -11.07 -3.44 4.45
C SER A 13 -9.80 -3.14 3.64
N THR A 14 -9.02 -4.16 3.30
CA THR A 14 -7.69 -4.02 2.66
C THR A 14 -7.76 -3.23 1.34
N GLU A 15 -8.72 -3.52 0.48
CA GLU A 15 -8.95 -2.82 -0.79
C GLU A 15 -9.23 -1.32 -0.59
N ALA A 16 -10.04 -0.97 0.42
CA ALA A 16 -10.38 0.41 0.72
C ALA A 16 -9.17 1.21 1.21
N GLU A 17 -8.35 0.59 2.07
CA GLU A 17 -7.11 1.20 2.57
C GLU A 17 -6.06 1.33 1.47
N MET A 18 -5.91 0.33 0.59
CA MET A 18 -5.01 0.40 -0.58
C MET A 18 -5.41 1.54 -1.52
N ARG A 19 -6.69 1.65 -1.88
CA ARG A 19 -7.19 2.73 -2.73
C ARG A 19 -6.96 4.10 -2.07
N ARG A 20 -7.23 4.20 -0.78
CA ARG A 20 -6.97 5.43 -0.01
C ARG A 20 -5.50 5.84 -0.03
N LEU A 21 -4.59 4.88 0.08
CA LEU A 21 -3.14 5.14 0.03
C LEU A 21 -2.67 5.49 -1.38
N ALA A 22 -3.24 4.90 -2.43
CA ALA A 22 -2.88 5.19 -3.81
C ALA A 22 -3.34 6.58 -4.29
N GLN A 23 -4.45 7.09 -3.75
CA GLN A 23 -5.05 8.36 -4.18
C GLN A 23 -4.40 9.63 -3.59
N VAL A 24 -3.45 9.50 -2.65
CA VAL A 24 -2.81 10.68 -2.06
C VAL A 24 -1.81 11.30 -3.05
N ARG A 25 -1.73 12.64 -3.07
CA ARG A 25 -0.79 13.35 -3.95
C ARG A 25 0.69 13.06 -3.69
N LEU A 26 1.02 12.72 -2.45
CA LEU A 26 2.37 12.38 -2.02
C LEU A 26 2.27 11.28 -0.97
N LEU A 27 2.69 10.08 -1.34
CA LEU A 27 2.81 8.95 -0.43
C LEU A 27 4.27 8.78 -0.07
N ILE A 28 4.60 8.95 1.22
CA ILE A 28 5.93 8.65 1.76
C ILE A 28 5.83 7.34 2.52
N ILE A 29 6.71 6.40 2.19
CA ILE A 29 6.82 5.11 2.87
C ILE A 29 8.08 5.14 3.71
N ASP A 30 7.89 5.15 5.03
CA ASP A 30 8.96 5.14 6.02
C ASP A 30 9.35 3.70 6.41
N ASP A 31 10.58 3.51 6.88
CA ASP A 31 11.12 2.23 7.38
C ASP A 31 11.00 1.04 6.41
N PHE A 32 11.06 1.30 5.09
CA PHE A 32 10.96 0.25 4.08
C PHE A 32 12.11 -0.77 4.20
N ALA A 33 11.74 -2.05 4.24
CA ALA A 33 12.68 -3.18 4.34
C ALA A 33 13.64 -3.17 5.56
N LEU A 34 13.33 -2.41 6.62
CA LEU A 34 14.06 -2.54 7.90
C LEU A 34 13.89 -3.93 8.54
N GLN A 35 12.86 -4.66 8.15
CA GLN A 35 12.64 -6.07 8.48
C GLN A 35 12.31 -6.84 7.19
N PRO A 36 12.64 -8.15 7.13
CA PRO A 36 12.28 -8.97 5.98
C PRO A 36 10.77 -8.91 5.72
N MET A 37 10.41 -8.58 4.49
CA MET A 37 9.02 -8.61 4.05
C MET A 37 8.64 -10.04 3.70
N ASP A 38 7.43 -10.45 4.11
CA ASP A 38 6.86 -11.71 3.63
C ASP A 38 6.30 -11.54 2.20
N ALA A 39 5.96 -12.66 1.56
CA ALA A 39 5.44 -12.66 0.20
C ALA A 39 4.19 -11.77 0.05
N THR A 40 3.34 -11.77 1.08
CA THR A 40 2.12 -10.96 1.15
C THR A 40 2.42 -9.46 1.19
N ALA A 41 3.30 -9.01 2.10
CA ALA A 41 3.67 -7.60 2.18
C ALA A 41 4.38 -7.12 0.90
N THR A 42 5.13 -8.02 0.25
CA THR A 42 5.80 -7.74 -1.02
C THR A 42 4.78 -7.53 -2.16
N ALA A 43 3.76 -8.39 -2.24
CA ALA A 43 2.67 -8.25 -3.21
C ALA A 43 1.89 -6.94 -2.98
N ASP A 44 1.53 -6.62 -1.74
CA ASP A 44 0.83 -5.37 -1.40
C ASP A 44 1.60 -4.13 -1.80
N PHE A 45 2.91 -4.16 -1.55
CA PHE A 45 3.77 -3.05 -1.91
C PHE A 45 3.80 -2.87 -3.44
N TYR A 46 3.92 -3.96 -4.19
CA TYR A 46 3.89 -3.91 -5.65
C TYR A 46 2.56 -3.36 -6.16
N GLU A 47 1.42 -3.88 -5.67
CA GLU A 47 0.09 -3.42 -6.06
C GLU A 47 -0.12 -1.93 -5.75
N LEU A 48 0.31 -1.49 -4.56
CA LEU A 48 0.23 -0.08 -4.18
C LEU A 48 1.05 0.83 -5.08
N VAL A 49 2.28 0.42 -5.42
CA VAL A 49 3.16 1.19 -6.31
C VAL A 49 2.57 1.25 -7.72
N VAL A 50 2.04 0.14 -8.24
CA VAL A 50 1.36 0.10 -9.53
C VAL A 50 0.16 1.03 -9.53
N ALA A 51 -0.72 0.93 -8.53
CA ALA A 51 -1.91 1.77 -8.42
C ALA A 51 -1.55 3.26 -8.39
N ALA A 52 -0.61 3.66 -7.53
CA ALA A 52 -0.16 5.05 -7.41
C ALA A 52 0.53 5.59 -8.68
N THR A 53 1.15 4.72 -9.48
CA THR A 53 1.84 5.13 -10.73
C THR A 53 0.90 5.12 -11.93
N SER A 54 -0.04 4.17 -11.98
CA SER A 54 -1.02 4.03 -13.07
C SER A 54 -2.08 5.12 -13.05
N GLU A 55 -2.39 5.64 -11.86
CA GLU A 55 -3.33 6.74 -11.67
C GLU A 55 -2.52 8.05 -11.63
N ALA A 56 -1.93 8.40 -12.78
CA ALA A 56 -1.24 9.68 -12.94
C ALA A 56 -2.19 10.82 -12.50
N PRO A 57 -1.77 11.72 -11.59
CA PRO A 57 -2.63 12.80 -11.13
C PRO A 57 -3.03 13.67 -12.33
N PRO A 58 -4.30 14.11 -12.44
CA PRO A 58 -4.68 15.06 -13.48
C PRO A 58 -3.81 16.31 -13.36
N CYS A 59 -3.16 16.69 -14.47
CA CYS A 59 -2.33 17.89 -14.57
C CYS A 59 -3.14 19.16 -14.29
#